data_AF-A0A7G5IIR7-F1
#
_entry.id   AF-A0A7G5IIR7-F1
#
_cell.length_a   1.000
_cell.length_b   1.000
_cell.length_c   1.000
_cell.angle_alpha   90.00
_cell.angle_beta   90.00
_cell.angle_gamma   90.00
#
_symmetry.space_group_name_H-M   'P 1'
#
loop_
_entity.id
_entity.type
_entity.pdbx_description
1 polymer ?
#
loop_
_entity_poly.entity_id
_entity_poly.type
_entity_poly.pdbx_seq_one_letter_code
_entity_poly.pdbx_strand_id
1 'polypeptide(L)'
;MGNGVTTVMLDQLIQAALTGQPYNQQRLGAEAERYSLRLTRAKAPDLPDDLHEEICLEAFVELFKVGASALTKHSGRILFRHAVLAAMRTVRANYAPPGERTRPAKFKSAAARQTVPAKIAAEDVGRIADAYTVEGNTVLEGEFGHIDFDRFSDRQQQVEIQRIEFRVEADAVLKHALPEVARALRLIHLDDHTIEEAAQQVNMSRFVLKRRMDSFCADMQAAA
;
A
#
# COMPACT_ATOMS: atom_id res chain seq x y z
N MET A 1 15.97 -40.67 -19.48
CA MET A 1 14.76 -40.96 -18.68
C MET A 1 14.51 -39.73 -17.80
N GLY A 2 13.60 -38.86 -18.20
CA GLY A 2 13.25 -37.68 -17.39
C GLY A 2 12.49 -38.16 -16.16
N ASN A 3 12.92 -37.76 -14.97
CA ASN A 3 12.19 -38.01 -13.73
C ASN A 3 10.86 -37.28 -13.82
N GLY A 4 9.84 -37.97 -14.33
CA GLY A 4 8.48 -37.48 -14.54
C GLY A 4 7.74 -37.34 -13.21
N VAL A 5 8.22 -36.45 -12.35
CA VAL A 5 7.46 -36.02 -11.18
C VAL A 5 6.32 -35.16 -11.71
N THR A 6 5.17 -35.79 -11.98
CA THR A 6 3.93 -35.09 -12.28
C THR A 6 3.62 -34.16 -11.11
N THR A 7 3.68 -32.85 -11.34
CA THR A 7 3.36 -31.84 -10.34
C THR A 7 1.89 -31.97 -9.97
N VAL A 8 1.60 -32.67 -8.88
CA VAL A 8 0.24 -32.84 -8.36
C VAL A 8 -0.32 -31.45 -8.02
N MET A 9 -1.39 -31.07 -8.71
CA MET A 9 -2.03 -29.75 -8.57
C MET A 9 -3.12 -29.81 -7.50
N LEU A 10 -3.41 -28.68 -6.84
CA LEU A 10 -4.51 -28.55 -5.88
C LEU A 10 -5.85 -29.06 -6.45
N ASP A 11 -6.11 -28.82 -7.74
CA ASP A 11 -7.33 -29.29 -8.41
C ASP A 11 -7.51 -30.81 -8.31
N GLN A 12 -6.43 -31.56 -8.53
CA GLN A 12 -6.42 -33.02 -8.48
C GLN A 12 -6.55 -33.51 -7.02
N LEU A 13 -5.91 -32.83 -6.07
CA LEU A 13 -6.01 -33.16 -4.64
C LEU A 13 -7.45 -32.98 -4.13
N ILE A 14 -8.13 -31.90 -4.54
CA ILE A 14 -9.53 -31.65 -4.17
C ILE A 14 -10.46 -32.68 -4.82
N GLN A 15 -10.26 -33.00 -6.10
CA GLN A 15 -11.03 -34.04 -6.78
C GLN A 15 -10.89 -35.39 -6.07
N ALA A 16 -9.66 -35.79 -5.74
CA ALA A 16 -9.40 -37.04 -5.02
C ALA A 16 -10.05 -37.05 -3.63
N ALA A 17 -9.96 -35.94 -2.90
CA ALA A 17 -10.58 -35.80 -1.58
C ALA A 17 -12.11 -35.92 -1.61
N LEU A 18 -12.77 -35.30 -2.59
CA LEU A 18 -14.23 -35.36 -2.72
C LEU A 18 -14.73 -36.73 -3.21
N THR A 19 -13.96 -37.42 -4.04
CA THR A 19 -14.33 -38.72 -4.61
C THR A 19 -13.91 -39.91 -3.75
N GLY A 20 -13.21 -39.68 -2.63
CA GLY A 20 -12.72 -40.73 -1.75
C GLY A 20 -11.55 -41.54 -2.35
N GLN A 21 -10.89 -41.04 -3.38
CA GLN A 21 -9.68 -41.65 -3.92
C GLN A 21 -8.51 -41.45 -2.95
N PRO A 22 -7.48 -42.31 -2.95
CA PRO A 22 -6.30 -42.09 -2.13
C PRO A 22 -5.56 -40.83 -2.56
N TYR A 23 -5.25 -39.94 -1.62
CA TYR A 23 -4.46 -38.71 -1.85
C TYR A 23 -3.53 -38.43 -0.67
N ASN A 24 -2.53 -37.57 -0.90
CA ASN A 24 -1.65 -37.10 0.16
C ASN A 24 -2.34 -35.97 0.94
N GLN A 25 -2.85 -36.29 2.14
CA GLN A 25 -3.55 -35.35 3.02
C GLN A 25 -2.69 -34.16 3.43
N GLN A 26 -1.41 -34.39 3.76
CA GLN A 26 -0.48 -33.31 4.15
C GLN A 26 -0.29 -32.32 3.01
N ARG A 27 -0.12 -32.83 1.78
CA ARG A 27 0.04 -32.00 0.59
C ARG A 27 -1.23 -31.23 0.26
N LEU A 28 -2.40 -31.85 0.43
CA LEU A 28 -3.69 -31.15 0.27
C LEU A 28 -3.80 -29.99 1.26
N GLY A 29 -3.50 -30.22 2.54
CA GLY A 29 -3.51 -29.17 3.57
C GLY A 29 -2.62 -27.98 3.19
N ALA A 30 -1.34 -28.24 2.89
CA ALA A 30 -0.38 -27.18 2.54
C ALA A 30 -0.77 -26.38 1.29
N GLU A 31 -1.22 -27.05 0.22
CA GLU A 31 -1.63 -26.36 -1.01
C GLU A 31 -2.95 -25.60 -0.84
N ALA A 32 -3.89 -26.15 -0.06
CA ALA A 32 -5.16 -25.51 0.25
C ALA A 32 -4.95 -24.26 1.12
N GLU A 33 -4.10 -24.34 2.14
CA GLU A 33 -3.73 -23.23 3.02
C GLU A 33 -3.03 -22.12 2.23
N ARG A 34 -2.01 -22.47 1.42
CA ARG A 34 -1.33 -21.50 0.55
C ARG A 34 -2.30 -20.82 -0.42
N TYR A 35 -3.26 -21.58 -0.97
CA TYR A 35 -4.26 -21.03 -1.88
C TYR A 35 -5.28 -20.13 -1.17
N SER A 36 -5.79 -20.57 -0.01
CA SER A 36 -6.79 -19.86 0.78
C SER A 36 -6.20 -18.56 1.33
N LEU A 37 -5.02 -18.59 1.95
CA LEU A 37 -4.31 -17.42 2.47
C LEU A 37 -4.11 -16.34 1.40
N ARG A 38 -3.65 -16.74 0.21
CA ARG A 38 -3.47 -15.79 -0.89
C ARG A 38 -4.80 -15.17 -1.33
N LEU A 39 -5.88 -15.95 -1.33
CA LEU A 39 -7.20 -15.46 -1.72
C LEU A 39 -7.83 -14.57 -0.64
N THR A 40 -7.73 -14.95 0.63
CA THR A 40 -8.30 -14.23 1.77
C THR A 40 -7.55 -12.92 2.01
N ARG A 41 -6.22 -12.90 2.02
CA ARG A 41 -5.44 -11.65 2.10
C ARG A 41 -5.79 -10.66 0.98
N ALA A 42 -6.08 -11.17 -0.21
CA ALA A 42 -6.49 -10.33 -1.34
C ALA A 42 -7.95 -9.81 -1.26
N LYS A 43 -8.84 -10.48 -0.51
CA LYS A 43 -10.28 -10.19 -0.46
C LYS A 43 -10.78 -9.65 0.86
N ALA A 44 -10.04 -9.87 1.92
CA ALA A 44 -10.34 -9.55 3.31
C ALA A 44 -9.05 -9.18 4.07
N PRO A 45 -8.27 -8.18 3.60
CA PRO A 45 -7.03 -7.77 4.25
C PRO A 45 -7.25 -7.14 5.64
N ASP A 46 -8.49 -6.83 5.98
CA ASP A 46 -8.95 -6.31 7.27
C ASP A 46 -9.01 -7.38 8.37
N LEU A 47 -8.94 -8.67 8.02
CA LEU A 47 -9.01 -9.74 9.01
C LEU A 47 -7.63 -9.99 9.65
N PRO A 48 -7.58 -10.21 10.98
CA PRO A 48 -6.42 -10.78 11.66
C PRO A 48 -5.92 -12.10 11.03
N ASP A 49 -4.61 -12.38 11.18
CA ASP A 49 -3.97 -13.56 10.56
C ASP A 49 -4.54 -14.90 11.08
N ASP A 50 -4.91 -14.98 12.36
CA ASP A 50 -5.56 -16.15 12.97
C ASP A 50 -6.91 -16.49 12.31
N LEU A 51 -7.70 -15.48 11.94
CA LEU A 51 -8.96 -15.70 11.22
C LEU A 51 -8.74 -16.20 9.78
N HIS A 52 -7.58 -15.96 9.18
CA HIS A 52 -7.28 -16.52 7.87
C HIS A 52 -7.09 -18.05 7.90
N GLU A 53 -6.48 -18.57 8.98
CA GLU A 53 -6.32 -20.00 9.19
C GLU A 53 -7.70 -20.66 9.41
N GLU A 54 -8.55 -20.05 10.23
CA GLU A 54 -9.91 -20.55 10.47
C GLU A 54 -10.77 -20.58 9.20
N ILE A 55 -10.64 -19.57 8.34
CA ILE A 55 -11.32 -19.58 7.02
C ILE A 55 -10.89 -20.78 6.18
N CYS A 56 -9.63 -21.22 6.27
CA CYS A 56 -9.18 -22.40 5.54
C CYS A 56 -9.85 -23.68 6.04
N LEU A 57 -10.00 -23.83 7.35
CA LEU A 57 -10.69 -24.98 7.96
C LEU A 57 -12.17 -24.98 7.61
N GLU A 58 -12.85 -23.84 7.77
CA GLU A 58 -14.26 -23.69 7.43
C GLU A 58 -14.50 -23.87 5.91
N ALA A 59 -13.52 -23.54 5.06
CA ALA A 59 -13.60 -23.80 3.62
C ALA A 59 -13.66 -25.30 3.30
N PHE A 60 -12.99 -26.17 4.06
CA PHE A 60 -13.15 -27.61 3.88
C PHE A 60 -14.54 -28.08 4.30
N VAL A 61 -15.09 -27.55 5.40
CA VAL A 61 -16.46 -27.83 5.83
C VAL A 61 -17.45 -27.47 4.72
N GLU A 62 -17.35 -26.25 4.16
CA GLU A 62 -18.18 -25.80 3.04
C GLU A 62 -17.99 -26.63 1.76
N LEU A 63 -16.74 -27.04 1.47
CA LEU A 63 -16.43 -27.88 0.32
C LEU A 63 -17.10 -29.26 0.44
N PHE A 64 -17.01 -29.90 1.60
CA PHE A 64 -17.59 -31.23 1.83
C PHE A 64 -19.12 -31.20 1.89
N LYS A 65 -19.73 -30.10 2.35
CA LYS A 65 -21.20 -29.89 2.25
C LYS A 65 -21.69 -29.92 0.80
N VAL A 66 -20.91 -29.38 -0.14
CA VAL A 66 -21.24 -29.39 -1.58
C VAL A 66 -21.07 -30.79 -2.17
N GLY A 67 -20.03 -31.51 -1.77
CA GLY A 67 -19.79 -32.90 -2.14
C GLY A 67 -19.33 -33.13 -3.59
N ALA A 68 -19.13 -34.40 -3.95
CA ALA A 68 -18.55 -34.80 -5.24
C ALA A 68 -19.43 -34.50 -6.46
N SER A 69 -20.75 -34.41 -6.29
CA SER A 69 -21.70 -34.18 -7.39
C SER A 69 -21.43 -32.87 -8.14
N ALA A 70 -20.88 -31.87 -7.46
CA ALA A 70 -20.56 -30.57 -8.05
C ALA A 70 -19.35 -30.60 -9.01
N LEU A 71 -18.52 -31.65 -8.96
CA LEU A 71 -17.40 -31.84 -9.88
C LEU A 71 -17.86 -32.02 -11.35
N THR A 72 -19.13 -32.37 -11.56
CA THR A 72 -19.73 -32.44 -12.90
C THR A 72 -19.80 -31.08 -13.60
N LYS A 73 -19.86 -29.98 -12.83
CA LYS A 73 -20.03 -28.61 -13.35
C LYS A 73 -18.79 -27.76 -13.20
N HIS A 74 -17.95 -28.05 -12.21
CA HIS A 74 -16.83 -27.20 -11.83
C HIS A 74 -15.59 -28.04 -11.50
N SER A 75 -14.41 -27.48 -11.77
CA SER A 75 -13.16 -28.08 -11.31
C SER A 75 -13.04 -28.00 -9.78
N GLY A 76 -12.25 -28.89 -9.19
CA GLY A 76 -12.03 -28.94 -7.74
C GLY A 76 -11.48 -27.62 -7.20
N ARG A 77 -10.58 -26.97 -7.94
CA ARG A 77 -10.06 -25.65 -7.60
C ARG A 77 -11.13 -24.56 -7.60
N ILE A 78 -12.08 -24.59 -8.54
CA ILE A 78 -13.19 -23.63 -8.59
C ILE A 78 -14.13 -23.86 -7.41
N LEU A 79 -14.45 -25.12 -7.10
CA LEU A 79 -15.25 -25.48 -5.93
C LEU A 79 -14.59 -25.00 -4.63
N PHE A 80 -13.29 -25.26 -4.47
CA PHE A 80 -12.55 -24.80 -3.30
C PHE A 80 -12.53 -23.28 -3.18
N ARG A 81 -12.37 -22.55 -4.30
CA ARG A 81 -12.51 -21.09 -4.31
C ARG A 81 -13.89 -20.63 -3.82
N HIS A 82 -14.96 -21.27 -4.26
CA HIS A 82 -16.31 -20.93 -3.80
C HIS A 82 -16.49 -21.23 -2.31
N ALA A 83 -15.97 -22.36 -1.84
CA ALA A 83 -15.98 -22.75 -0.44
C ALA A 83 -15.22 -21.73 0.44
N VAL A 84 -14.01 -21.30 0.04
CA VAL A 84 -13.26 -20.24 0.74
C VAL A 84 -14.05 -18.93 0.82
N LEU A 85 -14.73 -18.54 -0.26
CA LEU A 85 -15.54 -17.32 -0.26
C LEU A 85 -16.81 -17.43 0.58
N ALA A 86 -17.37 -18.63 0.74
CA ALA A 86 -18.49 -18.90 1.64
C ALA A 86 -18.01 -18.89 3.10
N ALA A 87 -16.95 -19.64 3.41
CA ALA A 87 -16.29 -19.69 4.71
C ALA A 87 -15.91 -18.29 5.22
N MET A 88 -15.34 -17.45 4.37
CA MET A 88 -15.01 -16.06 4.71
C MET A 88 -16.25 -15.25 5.16
N ARG A 89 -17.44 -15.53 4.63
CA ARG A 89 -18.69 -14.87 5.08
C ARG A 89 -19.16 -15.45 6.41
N THR A 90 -19.07 -16.77 6.58
CA THR A 90 -19.43 -17.46 7.82
C THR A 90 -18.57 -16.98 8.97
N VAL A 91 -17.24 -17.01 8.83
CA VAL A 91 -16.30 -16.54 9.85
C VAL A 91 -16.57 -15.06 10.18
N ARG A 92 -16.71 -14.19 9.19
CA ARG A 92 -17.07 -12.78 9.44
C ARG A 92 -18.39 -12.61 10.20
N ALA A 93 -19.37 -13.45 9.93
CA ALA A 93 -20.65 -13.39 10.64
C ALA A 93 -20.51 -13.85 12.10
N ASN A 94 -19.68 -14.86 12.36
CA ASN A 94 -19.46 -15.40 13.70
C ASN A 94 -18.68 -14.46 14.61
N TYR A 95 -17.71 -13.73 14.05
CA TYR A 95 -16.84 -12.81 14.82
C TYR A 95 -17.30 -11.35 14.82
N ALA A 96 -18.36 -11.01 14.08
CA ALA A 96 -18.92 -9.66 14.12
C ALA A 96 -19.73 -9.44 15.42
N PRO A 97 -19.55 -8.33 16.14
CA PRO A 97 -20.40 -7.98 17.27
C PRO A 97 -21.88 -7.90 16.87
N PRO A 98 -22.82 -8.29 17.74
CA PRO A 98 -24.25 -8.17 17.45
C PRO A 98 -24.63 -6.73 17.07
N GLY A 99 -25.27 -6.56 15.91
CA GLY A 99 -25.70 -5.25 15.40
C GLY A 99 -24.70 -4.56 14.47
N GLU A 100 -23.47 -5.05 14.38
CA GLU A 100 -22.50 -4.55 13.41
C GLU A 100 -22.65 -5.18 12.02
N ARG A 101 -22.21 -4.44 11.00
CA ARG A 101 -22.26 -4.93 9.61
C ARG A 101 -21.09 -5.89 9.38
N THR A 102 -21.39 -7.13 9.01
CA THR A 102 -20.40 -8.17 8.67
C THR A 102 -19.57 -7.89 7.42
N ARG A 103 -19.98 -6.89 6.61
CA ARG A 103 -19.27 -6.46 5.42
C ARG A 103 -18.88 -4.99 5.56
N PRO A 104 -17.60 -4.64 5.36
CA PRO A 104 -17.21 -3.24 5.25
C PRO A 104 -18.03 -2.60 4.14
N ALA A 105 -18.60 -1.43 4.42
CA ALA A 105 -19.32 -0.66 3.41
C ALA A 105 -18.40 -0.55 2.19
N LYS A 106 -18.92 -0.87 1.00
CA LYS A 106 -18.16 -0.76 -0.26
C LYS A 106 -17.67 0.69 -0.32
N PHE A 107 -16.41 0.93 0.03
CA PHE A 107 -15.86 2.27 0.17
C PHE A 107 -16.00 2.97 -1.18
N LYS A 108 -17.02 3.83 -1.29
CA LYS A 108 -17.25 4.67 -2.47
C LYS A 108 -16.43 5.96 -2.41
N SER A 109 -15.73 6.23 -1.31
CA SER A 109 -14.97 7.46 -1.11
C SER A 109 -13.48 7.15 -0.94
N ALA A 110 -12.67 7.93 -1.64
CA ALA A 110 -11.20 7.90 -1.59
C ALA A 110 -10.61 8.11 -0.17
N ALA A 111 -11.42 8.60 0.77
CA ALA A 111 -11.00 8.96 2.12
C ALA A 111 -10.70 7.76 3.05
N ALA A 112 -11.22 6.56 2.77
CA ALA A 112 -11.04 5.41 3.66
C ALA A 112 -9.91 4.45 3.26
N ARG A 113 -9.03 4.88 2.34
CA ARG A 113 -7.82 4.13 1.97
C ARG A 113 -6.72 4.18 3.03
N GLN A 114 -6.90 4.92 4.12
CA GLN A 114 -5.89 5.14 5.15
C GLN A 114 -5.56 3.91 6.03
N THR A 115 -6.32 2.81 5.96
CA THR A 115 -6.07 1.62 6.79
C THR A 115 -5.65 0.37 6.02
N VAL A 116 -5.39 0.48 4.72
CA VAL A 116 -4.66 -0.58 4.01
C VAL A 116 -3.18 -0.36 4.31
N PRO A 117 -2.42 -1.36 4.80
CA PRO A 117 -0.98 -1.19 4.99
C PRO A 117 -0.40 -0.66 3.69
N ALA A 118 0.34 0.45 3.78
CA ALA A 118 0.89 1.13 2.63
C ALA A 118 1.49 0.08 1.70
N LYS A 119 0.99 0.01 0.45
CA LYS A 119 1.65 -0.80 -0.56
C LYS A 119 3.03 -0.19 -0.69
N ILE A 120 4.01 -0.79 -0.04
CA ILE A 120 5.41 -0.40 -0.11
C ILE A 120 5.73 -0.36 -1.60
N ALA A 121 6.07 0.83 -2.10
CA ALA A 121 6.36 1.00 -3.51
C ALA A 121 7.56 0.11 -3.86
N ALA A 122 7.63 -0.37 -5.10
CA ALA A 122 8.73 -1.26 -5.48
C ALA A 122 10.11 -0.59 -5.28
N GLU A 123 10.17 0.74 -5.38
CA GLU A 123 11.38 1.52 -5.04
C GLU A 123 11.78 1.53 -3.56
N ASP A 124 10.90 1.13 -2.64
CA ASP A 124 11.17 1.13 -1.20
C ASP A 124 11.65 -0.25 -0.69
N VAL A 125 11.48 -1.32 -1.46
CA VAL A 125 12.01 -2.66 -1.11
C VAL A 125 13.46 -2.78 -1.57
N GLY A 126 14.40 -2.85 -0.63
CA GLY A 126 15.83 -3.04 -0.91
C GLY A 126 16.68 -1.76 -0.91
N ARG A 127 16.14 -0.65 -0.38
CA ARG A 127 16.93 0.58 -0.18
C ARG A 127 18.03 0.35 0.84
N ILE A 128 19.26 0.71 0.46
CA ILE A 128 20.39 0.83 1.38
C ILE A 128 20.30 2.22 2.01
N ALA A 129 20.22 2.30 3.34
CA ALA A 129 20.24 3.56 4.06
C ALA A 129 21.58 4.28 3.84
N ASP A 130 21.55 5.61 3.68
CA ASP A 130 22.79 6.39 3.63
C ASP A 130 23.40 6.55 5.03
N ALA A 131 24.67 6.92 5.09
CA ALA A 131 25.42 7.02 6.34
C ALA A 131 24.75 7.98 7.34
N TYR A 132 24.20 9.09 6.85
CA TYR A 132 23.53 10.09 7.68
C TYR A 132 22.25 9.53 8.33
N THR A 133 21.44 8.79 7.58
CA THR A 133 20.25 8.12 8.13
C THR A 133 20.64 7.07 9.15
N VAL A 134 21.70 6.30 8.89
CA VAL A 134 22.18 5.29 9.86
C VAL A 134 22.64 5.96 11.15
N GLU A 135 23.44 7.02 11.07
CA GLU A 135 23.95 7.75 12.24
C GLU A 135 22.82 8.40 13.04
N GLY A 136 21.88 9.08 12.38
CA GLY A 136 20.76 9.75 13.05
C GLY A 136 19.78 8.79 13.75
N ASN A 137 19.74 7.52 13.32
CA ASN A 137 18.88 6.49 13.90
C ASN A 137 19.66 5.47 14.75
N THR A 138 20.96 5.66 14.96
CA THR A 138 21.75 4.81 15.86
C THR A 138 21.56 5.29 17.30
N VAL A 139 21.05 4.42 18.15
CA VAL A 139 20.91 4.65 19.59
C VAL A 139 22.12 4.01 20.28
N LEU A 140 22.87 4.82 21.03
CA LEU A 140 24.00 4.35 21.83
C LEU A 140 23.49 4.00 23.24
N GLU A 141 23.47 2.71 23.57
CA GLU A 141 23.20 2.23 24.93
C GLU A 141 24.46 1.58 25.50
N GLY A 142 25.24 2.36 26.26
CA GLY A 142 26.51 1.91 26.84
C GLY A 142 27.59 1.70 25.77
N GLU A 143 28.24 0.54 25.77
CA GLU A 143 29.34 0.22 24.85
C GLU A 143 28.86 -0.30 23.48
N PHE A 144 27.55 -0.54 23.30
CA PHE A 144 26.98 -1.06 22.07
C PHE A 144 25.97 -0.09 21.47
N GLY A 145 26.18 0.27 20.19
CA GLY A 145 25.21 1.00 19.39
C GLY A 145 24.33 0.03 18.61
N HIS A 146 23.03 0.30 18.55
CA HIS A 146 22.12 -0.40 17.66
C HIS A 146 21.30 0.59 16.85
N ILE A 147 20.84 0.17 15.67
CA ILE A 147 19.99 0.98 14.79
C ILE A 147 18.55 0.78 15.23
N ASP A 148 17.88 1.86 15.63
CA ASP A 148 16.47 1.86 15.98
C ASP A 148 15.64 2.06 14.70
N PHE A 149 15.11 0.96 14.17
CA PHE A 149 14.32 0.97 12.94
C PHE A 149 12.97 1.69 13.10
N ASP A 150 12.46 1.84 14.32
CA ASP A 150 11.20 2.54 14.57
C ASP A 150 11.36 4.07 14.42
N ARG A 151 12.60 4.57 14.42
CA ARG A 151 12.93 5.97 14.16
C ARG A 151 13.11 6.29 12.68
N PHE A 152 13.15 5.29 11.80
CA PHE A 152 13.19 5.52 10.36
C PHE A 152 11.89 6.20 9.94
N SER A 153 12.00 7.50 9.69
CA SER A 153 10.87 8.29 9.20
C SER A 153 10.42 7.75 7.85
N ASP A 154 9.10 7.60 7.68
CA ASP A 154 8.52 7.22 6.40
C ASP A 154 8.99 8.21 5.33
N ARG A 155 9.40 7.72 4.15
CA ARG A 155 9.84 8.57 3.04
C ARG A 155 8.77 9.60 2.68
N GLN A 156 7.50 9.26 2.77
CA GLN A 156 6.43 10.24 2.54
C GLN A 156 6.48 11.37 3.57
N GLN A 157 6.72 11.04 4.84
CA GLN A 157 6.93 12.04 5.90
C GLN A 157 8.20 12.85 5.66
N GLN A 158 9.31 12.24 5.24
CA GLN A 158 10.54 12.97 4.91
C GLN A 158 10.34 13.95 3.75
N VAL A 159 9.64 13.52 2.69
CA VAL A 159 9.31 14.39 1.55
C VAL A 159 8.36 15.51 1.97
N GLU A 160 7.40 15.24 2.85
CA GLU A 160 6.51 16.26 3.40
C GLU A 160 7.25 17.25 4.30
N ILE A 161 8.14 16.77 5.18
CA ILE A 161 9.01 17.61 6.02
C ILE A 161 9.87 18.50 5.13
N GLN A 162 10.56 17.92 4.14
CA GLN A 162 11.36 18.70 3.19
C GLN A 162 10.50 19.73 2.42
N ARG A 163 9.29 19.38 1.99
CA ARG A 163 8.37 20.34 1.36
C ARG A 163 8.00 21.48 2.30
N ILE A 164 7.78 21.21 3.58
CA ILE A 164 7.48 22.23 4.58
C ILE A 164 8.72 23.10 4.83
N GLU A 165 9.90 22.51 4.99
CA GLU A 165 11.18 23.22 5.14
C GLU A 165 11.44 24.12 3.94
N PHE A 166 11.32 23.59 2.71
CA PHE A 166 11.45 24.38 1.49
C PHE A 166 10.41 25.52 1.41
N ARG A 167 9.19 25.33 1.92
CA ARG A 167 8.20 26.42 1.99
C ARG A 167 8.63 27.51 2.97
N VAL A 168 9.15 27.13 4.13
CA VAL A 168 9.65 28.08 5.14
C VAL A 168 10.85 28.85 4.61
N GLU A 169 11.80 28.17 3.97
CA GLU A 169 12.95 28.79 3.32
C GLU A 169 12.53 29.71 2.17
N ALA A 170 11.62 29.25 1.30
CA ALA A 170 11.07 30.08 0.23
C ALA A 170 10.39 31.34 0.80
N ASP A 171 9.60 31.22 1.86
CA ASP A 171 8.97 32.38 2.50
C ASP A 171 10.00 33.33 3.14
N ALA A 172 11.11 32.82 3.66
CA ALA A 172 12.21 33.64 4.17
C ALA A 172 12.90 34.42 3.04
N VAL A 173 13.20 33.76 1.92
CA VAL A 173 13.81 34.37 0.72
C VAL A 173 12.86 35.40 0.10
N LEU A 174 11.58 35.08 -0.02
CA LEU A 174 10.58 35.95 -0.64
C LEU A 174 10.28 37.23 0.17
N LYS A 175 10.66 37.30 1.46
CA LYS A 175 10.57 38.56 2.25
C LYS A 175 11.45 39.68 1.70
N HIS A 176 12.52 39.34 0.98
CA HIS A 176 13.43 40.31 0.38
C HIS A 176 12.95 40.78 -1.01
N ALA A 177 11.97 40.09 -1.60
CA ALA A 177 11.41 40.46 -2.89
C ALA A 177 10.37 41.59 -2.76
N LEU A 178 10.17 42.34 -3.84
CA LEU A 178 9.02 43.24 -3.96
C LEU A 178 7.71 42.43 -3.82
N PRO A 179 6.66 42.96 -3.16
CA PRO A 179 5.42 42.21 -2.89
C PRO A 179 4.78 41.61 -4.15
N GLU A 180 4.86 42.32 -5.27
CA GLU A 180 4.35 41.89 -6.58
C GLU A 180 5.13 40.69 -7.12
N VAL A 181 6.46 40.71 -6.99
CA VAL A 181 7.35 39.63 -7.44
C VAL A 181 7.20 38.40 -6.55
N ALA A 182 7.13 38.60 -5.22
CA ALA A 182 6.88 37.52 -4.27
C ALA A 182 5.54 36.83 -4.52
N ARG A 183 4.48 37.61 -4.77
CA ARG A 183 3.16 37.08 -5.09
C ARG A 183 3.17 36.30 -6.41
N ALA A 184 3.82 36.83 -7.44
CA ALA A 184 3.92 36.13 -8.72
C ALA A 184 4.71 34.82 -8.63
N LEU A 185 5.84 34.80 -7.90
CA LEU A 185 6.62 33.58 -7.68
C LEU A 185 5.83 32.49 -6.95
N ARG A 186 4.99 32.88 -5.97
CA ARG A 186 4.06 31.94 -5.31
C ARG A 186 3.04 31.37 -6.27
N LEU A 187 2.39 32.22 -7.07
CA LEU A 187 1.39 31.78 -8.05
C LEU A 187 1.98 30.79 -9.08
N ILE A 188 3.21 31.03 -9.53
CA ILE A 188 3.86 30.17 -10.53
C ILE A 188 4.31 28.83 -9.93
N HIS A 189 4.91 28.85 -8.73
CA HIS A 189 5.57 27.66 -8.17
C HIS A 189 4.72 26.86 -7.18
N LEU A 190 3.68 27.46 -6.59
CA LEU A 190 2.80 26.79 -5.63
C LEU A 190 1.42 26.47 -6.24
N ASP A 191 0.92 27.33 -7.13
CA ASP A 191 -0.42 27.22 -7.70
C ASP A 191 -0.42 26.79 -9.20
N ASP A 192 0.76 26.44 -9.75
CA ASP A 192 0.96 26.02 -11.14
C ASP A 192 0.45 27.01 -12.21
N HIS A 193 0.38 28.31 -11.88
CA HIS A 193 -0.04 29.33 -12.86
C HIS A 193 1.06 29.60 -13.90
N THR A 194 0.63 29.92 -15.12
CA THR A 194 1.54 30.44 -16.14
C THR A 194 2.02 31.85 -15.80
N ILE A 195 3.17 32.25 -16.36
CA ILE A 195 3.72 33.61 -16.16
C ILE A 195 2.72 34.70 -16.61
N GLU A 196 1.90 34.42 -17.62
CA GLU A 196 0.90 35.35 -18.13
C GLU A 196 -0.26 35.55 -17.15
N GLU A 197 -0.77 34.47 -16.56
CA GLU A 197 -1.80 34.52 -15.53
C GLU A 197 -1.30 35.20 -14.26
N ALA A 198 -0.08 34.88 -13.83
CA ALA A 198 0.54 35.53 -12.68
C ALA A 198 0.70 37.05 -12.92
N ALA A 199 1.18 37.45 -14.11
CA ALA A 199 1.32 38.84 -14.49
C ALA A 199 -0.01 39.59 -14.47
N GLN A 200 -1.08 38.97 -14.97
CA GLN A 200 -2.42 39.53 -14.94
C GLN A 200 -2.91 39.72 -13.49
N GLN A 201 -2.69 38.76 -12.60
CA GLN A 201 -3.11 38.85 -11.20
C GLN A 201 -2.35 39.91 -10.39
N VAL A 202 -1.11 40.23 -10.77
CA VAL A 202 -0.32 41.30 -10.14
C VAL A 202 -0.44 42.64 -10.89
N ASN A 203 -1.32 42.75 -11.89
CA ASN A 203 -1.53 43.94 -12.72
C ASN A 203 -0.23 44.45 -13.40
N MET A 204 0.59 43.54 -13.91
CA MET A 204 1.82 43.86 -14.64
C MET A 204 1.82 43.24 -16.04
N SER A 205 2.61 43.80 -16.96
CA SER A 205 2.87 43.09 -18.22
C SER A 205 3.82 41.93 -17.97
N ARG A 206 3.66 40.82 -18.72
CA ARG A 206 4.51 39.62 -18.60
C ARG A 206 6.01 39.94 -18.70
N PHE A 207 6.37 40.92 -19.53
CA PHE A 207 7.77 41.31 -19.75
C PHE A 207 8.36 42.07 -18.57
N VAL A 208 7.56 42.97 -17.96
CA VAL A 208 7.98 43.72 -16.77
C VAL A 208 8.12 42.76 -15.58
N LEU A 209 7.15 41.86 -15.41
CA LEU A 209 7.20 40.86 -14.34
C LEU A 209 8.43 39.96 -14.49
N LYS A 210 8.65 39.38 -15.69
CA LYS A 210 9.81 38.52 -15.95
C LYS A 210 11.13 39.23 -15.66
N ARG A 211 11.31 40.46 -16.15
CA ARG A 211 12.54 41.23 -15.91
C ARG A 211 12.79 41.49 -14.42
N ARG A 212 11.73 41.74 -13.64
CA ARG A 212 11.84 41.94 -12.19
C ARG A 212 12.15 40.65 -11.45
N MET A 213 11.58 39.52 -11.88
CA MET A 213 11.94 38.20 -11.36
C MET A 213 13.40 37.86 -11.67
N ASP A 214 13.85 38.09 -12.90
CA ASP A 214 15.24 37.84 -13.32
C ASP A 214 16.23 38.70 -12.50
N SER A 215 15.90 39.98 -12.28
CA SER A 215 16.71 40.88 -11.43
C SER A 215 16.77 40.36 -9.99
N PHE A 216 15.64 39.99 -9.40
CA PHE A 216 15.59 39.46 -8.04
C PHE A 216 16.40 38.15 -7.90
N CYS A 217 16.29 37.24 -8.89
CA CYS A 217 17.08 36.01 -8.91
C CYS A 217 18.58 36.30 -9.02
N ALA A 218 18.99 37.27 -9.83
CA ALA A 218 20.38 37.68 -9.95
C ALA A 218 20.92 38.30 -8.64
N ASP A 219 20.12 39.13 -7.97
CA ASP A 219 20.49 39.73 -6.68
C ASP A 219 20.65 38.67 -5.58
N MET A 220 19.77 37.67 -5.56
CA MET A 220 19.86 36.54 -4.63
C MET A 220 21.10 35.65 -4.90
N GLN A 221 21.43 35.41 -6.17
CA GLN A 221 22.64 34.67 -6.54
C GLN A 221 23.92 35.41 -6.19
N ALA A 222 23.90 36.75 -6.20
CA ALA A 222 25.04 37.57 -5.78
C ALA A 222 25.21 37.65 -4.25
N ALA A 223 24.15 37.36 -3.49
CA ALA A 223 24.13 37.40 -2.03
C ALA A 223 24.42 36.04 -1.36
N ALA A 224 24.35 34.94 -2.12
CA ALA A 224 24.64 33.57 -1.68
C ALA A 224 26.13 33.23 -1.85
#